data_AF-A0AAW1KXC8-F1
#
_entry.id   AF-A0AAW1KXC8-F1
#
_cell.length_a   1.000
_cell.length_b   1.000
_cell.length_c   1.000
_cell.angle_alpha   90.00
_cell.angle_beta   90.00
_cell.angle_gamma   90.00
#
_symmetry.space_group_name_H-M   'P 1'
#
loop_
_entity.id
_entity.type
_entity.pdbx_description
1 polymer ?
#
loop_
_entity_poly.entity_id
_entity_poly.type
_entity_poly.pdbx_seq_one_letter_code
_entity_poly.pdbx_strand_id
1 'polypeptide(L)'
;MPWYASLPRIESRFYIEQYGGENDVWIGKTLYRMPYVSNDLYLELAKADYNNCQALHRLEWNDILRWYSECSIGEHGVSQSCLLMAHFLAAATLFEPEQSKERLAWAKTIALLEAIDTQFLNDNVSFEDRRRFVNEFRNSYMHQGYVSDDRTNINRDKEGSKLVGLLMSTINLLSLDAFVRHGRDIRNQLCQAVHANGTSNEEKNMAKLDEDMQSLTKAVLSNNNGIDSWMKQTCLAIIRTSYYAAYCTLQEIDYHISKVLFQKVD
;
A
#
# COMPACT_ATOMS: atom_id res chain seq x y z
N MET A 1 -13.64 12.52 10.17
CA MET A 1 -13.04 12.17 8.86
C MET A 1 -14.09 12.26 7.76
N PRO A 2 -13.82 12.96 6.65
CA PRO A 2 -14.64 12.87 5.44
C PRO A 2 -14.68 11.43 4.89
N TRP A 3 -15.75 11.05 4.21
CA TRP A 3 -15.91 9.69 3.66
C TRP A 3 -14.77 9.29 2.70
N TYR A 4 -14.28 10.23 1.88
CA TYR A 4 -13.17 9.99 0.96
C TYR A 4 -11.81 9.76 1.65
N ALA A 5 -11.68 10.15 2.92
CA ALA A 5 -10.50 9.91 3.75
C ALA A 5 -10.77 8.88 4.87
N SER A 6 -11.94 8.22 4.87
CA SER A 6 -12.27 7.20 5.86
C SER A 6 -11.70 5.85 5.42
N LEU A 7 -10.64 5.41 6.09
CA LEU A 7 -10.10 4.06 5.89
C LEU A 7 -10.87 3.05 6.75
N PRO A 8 -11.29 1.90 6.19
CA PRO A 8 -12.18 0.94 6.87
C PRO A 8 -11.75 0.55 8.27
N ARG A 9 -10.46 0.23 8.50
CA ARG A 9 -10.00 -0.17 9.83
C ARG A 9 -9.85 0.97 10.82
N ILE A 10 -9.66 2.19 10.37
CA ILE A 10 -9.66 3.38 11.23
C ILE A 10 -11.09 3.63 11.71
N GLU A 11 -12.05 3.68 10.78
CA GLU A 11 -13.46 3.85 11.09
C GLU A 11 -13.96 2.78 12.06
N SER A 12 -13.66 1.52 11.77
CA SER A 12 -14.02 0.38 12.64
C SER A 12 -13.36 0.50 14.02
N ARG A 13 -12.08 0.92 14.10
CA ARG A 13 -11.36 1.05 15.37
C ARG A 13 -12.07 1.98 16.34
N PHE A 14 -12.52 3.12 15.84
CA PHE A 14 -13.22 4.11 16.66
C PHE A 14 -14.67 3.73 16.90
N TYR A 15 -15.34 3.15 15.90
CA TYR A 15 -16.74 2.76 16.06
C TYR A 15 -16.94 1.65 17.10
N ILE A 16 -16.02 0.68 17.18
CA ILE A 16 -16.07 -0.36 18.22
C ILE A 16 -16.01 0.25 19.64
N GLU A 17 -15.25 1.33 19.86
CA GLU A 17 -15.20 2.02 21.16
C GLU A 17 -16.45 2.87 21.45
N GLN A 18 -17.24 3.22 20.42
CA GLN A 18 -18.41 4.08 20.53
C GLN A 18 -19.73 3.31 20.57
N TYR A 19 -19.74 2.09 20.04
CA TYR A 19 -20.93 1.26 19.95
C TYR A 19 -21.40 0.85 21.36
N GLY A 20 -22.59 1.30 21.76
CA GLY A 20 -23.10 1.12 23.12
C GLY A 20 -23.59 -0.29 23.44
N GLY A 21 -23.56 -1.21 22.48
CA GLY A 21 -24.01 -2.59 22.68
C GLY A 21 -25.48 -2.63 23.07
N GLU A 22 -25.82 -3.46 24.05
CA GLU A 22 -27.18 -3.54 24.55
C GLU A 22 -27.65 -2.25 25.25
N ASN A 23 -26.74 -1.38 25.67
CA ASN A 23 -27.04 -0.20 26.49
C ASN A 23 -27.71 0.95 25.71
N ASP A 24 -27.67 0.93 24.38
CA ASP A 24 -28.30 1.97 23.56
C ASP A 24 -29.82 2.00 23.76
N VAL A 25 -30.35 3.20 24.01
CA VAL A 25 -31.79 3.45 24.20
C VAL A 25 -32.31 4.34 23.07
N TRP A 26 -33.42 3.92 22.46
CA TRP A 26 -34.09 4.66 21.40
C TRP A 26 -35.25 5.49 21.96
N ILE A 27 -35.42 6.71 21.43
CA ILE A 27 -36.43 7.66 21.88
C ILE A 27 -37.59 7.68 20.86
N GLY A 28 -38.78 7.28 21.31
CA GLY A 28 -40.03 7.41 20.56
C GLY A 28 -41.10 8.08 21.42
N LYS A 29 -42.36 7.60 21.36
CA LYS A 29 -43.39 7.99 22.35
C LYS A 29 -43.03 7.52 23.76
N THR A 30 -42.32 6.41 23.84
CA THR A 30 -41.71 5.83 25.05
C THR A 30 -40.26 5.45 24.72
N LEU A 31 -39.44 5.24 25.73
CA LEU A 31 -38.11 4.64 25.55
C LEU A 31 -38.27 3.18 25.10
N TYR A 32 -37.48 2.76 24.11
CA TYR A 32 -37.46 1.38 23.63
C TYR A 32 -36.04 0.93 23.25
N ARG A 33 -35.86 -0.38 23.07
CA ARG A 33 -34.59 -1.02 22.69
C ARG A 33 -34.73 -1.66 21.32
N MET A 34 -33.61 -1.80 20.60
CA MET A 34 -33.54 -2.43 19.28
C MET A 34 -32.57 -3.62 19.31
N PRO A 35 -32.98 -4.81 19.79
CA PRO A 35 -32.05 -5.92 20.04
C PRO A 35 -31.28 -6.40 18.80
N TYR A 36 -31.85 -6.28 17.61
CA TYR A 36 -31.18 -6.66 16.35
C TYR A 36 -30.25 -5.57 15.78
N VAL A 37 -30.21 -4.40 16.40
CA VAL A 37 -29.34 -3.26 16.01
C VAL A 37 -28.28 -3.00 17.08
N SER A 38 -28.67 -3.05 18.35
CA SER A 38 -27.88 -2.71 19.54
C SER A 38 -27.80 -3.94 20.46
N ASN A 39 -26.68 -4.67 20.40
CA ASN A 39 -26.45 -5.87 21.22
C ASN A 39 -24.95 -6.15 21.45
N ASP A 40 -24.65 -6.80 22.57
CA ASP A 40 -23.28 -7.10 22.96
C ASP A 40 -22.65 -8.22 22.13
N LEU A 41 -23.45 -9.12 21.53
CA LEU A 41 -22.92 -10.19 20.68
C LEU A 41 -22.17 -9.63 19.47
N TYR A 42 -22.71 -8.60 18.82
CA TYR A 42 -22.04 -7.93 17.70
C TYR A 42 -20.77 -7.22 18.14
N LEU A 43 -20.81 -6.58 19.32
CA LEU A 43 -19.66 -5.89 19.87
C LEU A 43 -18.51 -6.86 20.17
N GLU A 44 -18.79 -7.96 20.87
CA GLU A 44 -17.78 -8.96 21.22
C GLU A 44 -17.21 -9.66 19.99
N LEU A 45 -18.06 -9.97 19.00
CA LEU A 45 -17.59 -10.51 17.71
C LEU A 45 -16.67 -9.52 16.98
N ALA A 46 -17.04 -8.23 16.94
CA ALA A 46 -16.25 -7.20 16.28
C ALA A 46 -14.89 -7.00 16.95
N LYS A 47 -14.83 -7.01 18.29
CA LYS A 47 -13.56 -6.96 19.04
C LYS A 47 -12.68 -8.16 18.74
N ALA A 48 -13.24 -9.37 18.74
CA ALA A 48 -12.51 -10.59 18.47
C ALA A 48 -11.94 -10.60 17.04
N ASP A 49 -12.75 -10.30 16.03
CA ASP A 49 -12.31 -10.18 14.63
C ASP A 49 -11.21 -9.12 14.46
N TYR A 50 -11.41 -7.95 15.05
CA TYR A 50 -10.45 -6.84 14.97
C TYR A 50 -9.09 -7.25 15.55
N ASN A 51 -9.10 -7.83 16.75
CA ASN A 51 -7.87 -8.25 17.43
C ASN A 51 -7.15 -9.39 16.69
N ASN A 52 -7.89 -10.29 16.02
CA ASN A 52 -7.31 -11.35 15.19
C ASN A 52 -6.60 -10.76 13.96
N CYS A 53 -7.26 -9.86 13.22
CA CYS A 53 -6.65 -9.17 12.07
C CYS A 53 -5.42 -8.36 12.51
N GLN A 54 -5.54 -7.60 13.60
CA GLN A 54 -4.43 -6.80 14.13
C GLN A 54 -3.22 -7.66 14.53
N ALA A 55 -3.47 -8.85 15.12
CA ALA A 55 -2.38 -9.76 15.46
C ALA A 55 -1.59 -10.21 14.23
N LEU A 56 -2.29 -10.52 13.12
CA LEU A 56 -1.65 -10.81 11.85
C LEU A 56 -0.86 -9.60 11.30
N HIS A 57 -1.43 -8.40 11.32
CA HIS A 57 -0.75 -7.21 10.80
C HIS A 57 0.55 -6.89 11.55
N ARG A 58 0.62 -7.22 12.85
CA ARG A 58 1.87 -7.12 13.64
C ARG A 58 2.90 -8.18 13.25
N LEU A 59 2.48 -9.39 12.92
CA LEU A 59 3.38 -10.43 12.41
C LEU A 59 3.95 -10.03 11.05
N GLU A 60 3.09 -9.53 10.16
CA GLU A 60 3.50 -8.99 8.86
C GLU A 60 4.50 -7.85 8.98
N TRP A 61 4.32 -6.97 9.97
CA TRP A 61 5.28 -5.89 10.24
C TRP A 61 6.68 -6.43 10.58
N ASN A 62 6.77 -7.51 11.36
CA ASN A 62 8.05 -8.15 11.64
C ASN A 62 8.69 -8.76 10.37
N ASP A 63 7.88 -9.33 9.48
CA ASP A 63 8.37 -9.86 8.20
C ASP A 63 8.84 -8.74 7.26
N ILE A 64 8.17 -7.59 7.26
CA ILE A 64 8.59 -6.39 6.54
C ILE A 64 9.92 -5.86 7.08
N LEU A 65 10.10 -5.81 8.40
CA LEU A 65 11.36 -5.39 9.01
C LEU A 65 12.50 -6.35 8.69
N ARG A 66 12.25 -7.66 8.66
CA ARG A 66 13.23 -8.65 8.21
C ARG A 66 13.66 -8.39 6.77
N TRP A 67 12.69 -8.23 5.88
CA TRP A 67 12.94 -7.90 4.46
C TRP A 67 13.71 -6.57 4.31
N TYR A 68 13.36 -5.55 5.08
CA TYR A 68 14.04 -4.25 5.08
C TYR A 68 15.54 -4.39 5.38
N SER A 69 15.89 -5.22 6.38
CA SER A 69 17.28 -5.52 6.74
C SER A 69 17.98 -6.39 5.70
N GLU A 70 17.32 -7.44 5.19
CA GLU A 70 17.88 -8.35 4.18
C GLU A 70 18.20 -7.64 2.85
N CYS A 71 17.38 -6.66 2.48
CA CYS A 71 17.56 -5.89 1.26
C CYS A 71 18.42 -4.64 1.43
N SER A 72 18.91 -4.33 2.64
CA SER A 72 19.64 -3.09 2.94
C SER A 72 18.92 -1.83 2.43
N ILE A 73 17.57 -1.83 2.39
CA ILE A 73 16.83 -0.76 1.69
C ILE A 73 16.97 0.60 2.39
N GLY A 74 17.32 0.60 3.67
CA GLY A 74 17.69 1.81 4.41
C GLY A 74 18.94 2.52 3.89
N GLU A 75 19.87 1.80 3.25
CA GLU A 75 21.04 2.40 2.58
C GLU A 75 20.62 3.25 1.36
N HIS A 76 19.43 2.98 0.80
CA HIS A 76 18.82 3.74 -0.27
C HIS A 76 17.90 4.88 0.22
N GLY A 77 18.01 5.26 1.51
CA GLY A 77 17.32 6.42 2.07
C GLY A 77 15.89 6.16 2.57
N VAL A 78 15.40 4.93 2.49
CA VAL A 78 14.07 4.57 3.01
C VAL A 78 14.10 4.49 4.52
N SER A 79 13.30 5.31 5.21
CA SER A 79 13.16 5.22 6.67
C SER A 79 12.17 4.13 7.09
N GLN A 80 12.38 3.54 8.27
CA GLN A 80 11.42 2.61 8.88
C GLN A 80 10.05 3.27 9.14
N SER A 81 10.03 4.57 9.43
CA SER A 81 8.78 5.32 9.62
C SER A 81 7.96 5.41 8.33
N CYS A 82 8.61 5.67 7.19
CA CYS A 82 7.95 5.65 5.88
C CYS A 82 7.40 4.25 5.56
N LEU A 83 8.20 3.21 5.82
CA LEU A 83 7.78 1.82 5.63
C LEU A 83 6.61 1.41 6.53
N LEU A 84 6.61 1.86 7.79
CA LEU A 84 5.51 1.62 8.74
C LEU A 84 4.24 2.33 8.27
N MET A 85 4.35 3.56 7.79
CA MET A 85 3.23 4.30 7.22
C MET A 85 2.67 3.57 5.98
N ALA A 86 3.52 3.08 5.08
CA ALA A 86 3.10 2.32 3.92
C ALA A 86 2.35 1.03 4.31
N HIS A 87 2.88 0.27 5.28
CA HIS A 87 2.22 -0.92 5.80
C HIS A 87 0.89 -0.60 6.48
N PHE A 88 0.85 0.46 7.28
CA PHE A 88 -0.37 0.94 7.93
C PHE A 88 -1.44 1.30 6.91
N LEU A 89 -1.12 2.06 5.86
CA LEU A 89 -2.09 2.44 4.83
C LEU A 89 -2.66 1.22 4.10
N ALA A 90 -1.80 0.23 3.80
CA ALA A 90 -2.24 -1.02 3.20
C ALA A 90 -3.14 -1.82 4.16
N ALA A 91 -2.73 -1.99 5.42
CA ALA A 91 -3.49 -2.71 6.44
C ALA A 91 -4.80 -2.02 6.86
N ALA A 92 -4.84 -0.70 6.78
CA ALA A 92 -6.04 0.07 7.10
C ALA A 92 -7.14 -0.09 6.04
N THR A 93 -6.75 -0.47 4.82
CA THR A 93 -7.62 -0.57 3.65
C THR A 93 -7.94 -2.01 3.24
N LEU A 94 -6.94 -2.87 3.19
CA LEU A 94 -7.02 -4.28 2.81
C LEU A 94 -6.71 -5.11 4.05
N PHE A 95 -7.67 -5.27 4.96
CA PHE A 95 -7.37 -5.73 6.32
C PHE A 95 -7.53 -7.23 6.53
N GLU A 96 -8.23 -7.90 5.62
CA GLU A 96 -8.63 -9.29 5.69
C GLU A 96 -7.39 -10.21 5.67
N PRO A 97 -7.36 -11.29 6.47
CA PRO A 97 -6.21 -12.19 6.52
C PRO A 97 -5.76 -12.73 5.15
N GLU A 98 -6.71 -12.99 4.26
CA GLU A 98 -6.49 -13.53 2.92
C GLU A 98 -5.67 -12.58 2.04
N GLN A 99 -5.78 -11.28 2.29
CA GLN A 99 -5.14 -10.20 1.53
C GLN A 99 -3.73 -9.83 2.03
N SER A 100 -3.13 -10.70 2.84
CA SER A 100 -1.79 -10.49 3.41
C SER A 100 -0.72 -10.20 2.35
N LYS A 101 -0.71 -10.95 1.23
CA LYS A 101 0.31 -10.78 0.19
C LYS A 101 0.17 -9.46 -0.53
N GLU A 102 -1.06 -9.02 -0.75
CA GLU A 102 -1.42 -7.74 -1.35
C GLU A 102 -0.94 -6.58 -0.48
N ARG A 103 -1.15 -6.66 0.85
CA ARG A 103 -0.59 -5.68 1.81
C ARG A 103 0.93 -5.62 1.77
N LEU A 104 1.59 -6.78 1.85
CA LEU A 104 3.05 -6.87 1.83
C LEU A 104 3.62 -6.34 0.50
N ALA A 105 2.98 -6.66 -0.62
CA ALA A 105 3.35 -6.16 -1.94
C ALA A 105 3.23 -4.64 -2.02
N TRP A 106 2.14 -4.09 -1.48
CA TRP A 106 1.91 -2.66 -1.42
C TRP A 106 3.03 -1.96 -0.63
N ALA A 107 3.30 -2.38 0.60
CA ALA A 107 4.31 -1.78 1.45
C ALA A 107 5.71 -1.84 0.82
N LYS A 108 6.09 -2.99 0.24
CA LYS A 108 7.38 -3.16 -0.45
C LYS A 108 7.49 -2.30 -1.71
N THR A 109 6.39 -2.14 -2.45
CA THR A 109 6.35 -1.29 -3.66
C THR A 109 6.54 0.17 -3.30
N ILE A 110 5.86 0.67 -2.26
CA ILE A 110 6.07 2.05 -1.78
C ILE A 110 7.52 2.26 -1.33
N ALA A 111 8.09 1.31 -0.59
CA ALA A 111 9.48 1.41 -0.15
C ALA A 111 10.47 1.47 -1.32
N LEU A 112 10.27 0.65 -2.37
CA LEU A 112 11.10 0.70 -3.56
C LEU A 112 10.93 2.00 -4.35
N LEU A 113 9.70 2.53 -4.43
CA LEU A 113 9.45 3.84 -5.05
C LEU A 113 10.16 4.96 -4.29
N GLU A 114 10.11 4.95 -2.95
CA GLU A 114 10.81 5.92 -2.11
C GLU A 114 12.34 5.83 -2.27
N ALA A 115 12.88 4.60 -2.36
CA ALA A 115 14.31 4.38 -2.63
C ALA A 115 14.73 4.97 -3.99
N ILE A 116 13.90 4.76 -5.01
CA ILE A 116 14.10 5.31 -6.36
C ILE A 116 14.02 6.84 -6.30
N ASP A 117 12.97 7.41 -5.72
CA ASP A 117 12.80 8.86 -5.60
C ASP A 117 14.00 9.48 -4.86
N THR A 118 14.45 8.89 -3.76
CA THR A 118 15.63 9.37 -3.00
C THR A 118 16.91 9.37 -3.84
N GLN A 119 17.11 8.38 -4.71
CA GLN A 119 18.24 8.35 -5.64
C GLN A 119 18.20 9.53 -6.63
N PHE A 120 17.01 9.98 -7.02
CA PHE A 120 16.78 10.99 -8.05
C PHE A 120 16.37 12.38 -7.52
N LEU A 121 16.31 12.56 -6.20
CA LEU A 121 15.98 13.83 -5.52
C LEU A 121 17.19 14.76 -5.35
N ASN A 122 18.42 14.27 -5.51
CA ASN A 122 19.61 15.13 -5.44
C ASN A 122 19.70 16.04 -6.68
N ASP A 123 19.84 17.36 -6.48
CA ASP A 123 19.87 18.42 -7.52
C ASP A 123 20.94 18.23 -8.63
N ASN A 124 21.85 17.27 -8.47
CA ASN A 124 22.92 16.95 -9.42
C ASN A 124 22.58 15.80 -10.39
N VAL A 125 21.39 15.19 -10.29
CA VAL A 125 21.04 14.00 -11.07
C VAL A 125 20.37 14.39 -12.39
N SER A 126 21.01 14.04 -13.50
CA SER A 126 20.55 14.41 -14.85
C SER A 126 19.36 13.55 -15.30
N PHE A 127 18.55 14.09 -16.20
CA PHE A 127 17.59 13.30 -16.98
C PHE A 127 18.24 12.05 -17.61
N GLU A 128 19.51 12.14 -17.99
CA GLU A 128 20.28 11.02 -18.55
C GLU A 128 20.52 9.90 -17.53
N ASP A 129 20.61 10.21 -16.23
CA ASP A 129 20.80 9.21 -15.17
C ASP A 129 19.50 8.44 -14.90
N ARG A 130 18.34 9.13 -14.90
CA ARG A 130 17.01 8.48 -14.88
C ARG A 130 16.84 7.56 -16.08
N ARG A 131 17.19 8.04 -17.28
CA ARG A 131 17.13 7.26 -18.51
C ARG A 131 18.06 6.04 -18.48
N ARG A 132 19.25 6.18 -17.89
CA ARG A 132 20.20 5.07 -17.70
C ARG A 132 19.62 4.01 -16.78
N PHE A 133 19.04 4.40 -15.65
CA PHE A 133 18.37 3.48 -14.72
C PHE A 133 17.24 2.70 -15.41
N VAL A 134 16.35 3.38 -16.13
CA VAL A 134 15.23 2.74 -16.86
C VAL A 134 15.77 1.77 -17.93
N ASN A 135 16.83 2.15 -18.63
CA ASN A 135 17.48 1.27 -19.60
C ASN A 135 18.14 0.05 -18.94
N GLU A 136 18.79 0.21 -17.79
CA GLU A 136 19.37 -0.90 -17.03
C GLU A 136 18.30 -1.87 -16.52
N PHE A 137 17.19 -1.35 -15.99
CA PHE A 137 16.02 -2.14 -15.64
C PHE A 137 15.47 -2.91 -16.84
N ARG A 138 15.28 -2.23 -17.97
CA ARG A 138 14.79 -2.84 -19.22
C ARG A 138 15.74 -3.95 -19.71
N ASN A 139 17.05 -3.72 -19.67
CA ASN A 139 18.04 -4.70 -20.09
C ASN A 139 18.03 -5.92 -19.16
N SER A 140 17.96 -5.71 -17.84
CA SER A 140 17.86 -6.78 -16.85
C SER A 140 16.60 -7.64 -17.04
N TYR A 141 15.48 -6.99 -17.37
CA TYR A 141 14.22 -7.63 -17.75
C TYR A 141 14.34 -8.46 -19.04
N MET A 142 15.00 -7.94 -20.07
CA MET A 142 15.13 -8.61 -21.38
C MET A 142 16.15 -9.76 -21.39
N HIS A 143 17.19 -9.73 -20.55
CA HIS A 143 18.31 -10.68 -20.58
C HIS A 143 18.17 -11.84 -19.59
N GLN A 144 17.10 -11.92 -18.81
CA GLN A 144 16.88 -13.00 -17.84
C GLN A 144 16.64 -14.40 -18.47
N GLY A 145 16.68 -14.50 -19.81
CA GLY A 145 16.57 -15.75 -20.58
C GLY A 145 17.84 -16.17 -21.36
N TYR A 146 18.90 -15.36 -21.35
CA TYR A 146 20.17 -15.69 -22.01
C TYR A 146 21.33 -15.52 -21.04
N VAL A 147 22.10 -16.59 -20.81
CA VAL A 147 23.38 -16.51 -20.10
C VAL A 147 24.34 -15.74 -21.00
N SER A 148 24.46 -14.43 -20.79
CA SER A 148 25.51 -13.65 -21.41
C SER A 148 26.77 -13.72 -20.56
N ASP A 149 27.74 -14.48 -21.05
CA ASP A 149 29.15 -14.40 -20.64
C ASP A 149 29.70 -13.06 -21.16
N ASP A 150 29.57 -11.99 -20.38
CA ASP A 150 30.19 -10.71 -20.73
C ASP A 150 31.18 -10.25 -19.65
N ARG A 151 32.44 -10.64 -19.89
CA ARG A 151 33.65 -10.17 -19.23
C ARG A 151 34.05 -8.77 -19.72
N THR A 152 33.14 -7.79 -19.69
CA THR A 152 33.51 -6.39 -19.92
C THR A 152 33.17 -5.48 -18.73
N ASN A 153 34.19 -5.38 -17.87
CA ASN A 153 34.67 -4.20 -17.13
C ASN A 153 34.05 -2.86 -17.60
N ILE A 154 33.49 -1.98 -16.77
CA ILE A 154 34.18 -0.90 -16.03
C ILE A 154 33.13 -0.14 -15.19
N ASN A 155 33.41 0.13 -13.90
CA ASN A 155 32.76 1.13 -13.04
C ASN A 155 31.27 1.44 -13.29
N ARG A 156 30.38 0.45 -13.11
CA ARG A 156 28.96 0.76 -12.94
C ARG A 156 28.78 1.52 -11.64
N ASP A 157 27.94 2.54 -11.68
CA ASP A 157 27.34 3.11 -10.48
C ASP A 157 26.75 1.94 -9.66
N LYS A 158 27.49 1.52 -8.64
CA LYS A 158 27.22 0.28 -7.91
C LYS A 158 25.85 0.33 -7.23
N GLU A 159 25.33 1.54 -7.00
CA GLU A 159 24.11 1.77 -6.25
C GLU A 159 22.86 1.63 -7.15
N GLY A 160 22.85 2.24 -8.34
CA GLY A 160 21.76 2.06 -9.31
C GLY A 160 21.57 0.60 -9.74
N SER A 161 22.68 -0.13 -9.92
CA SER A 161 22.64 -1.55 -10.30
C SER A 161 22.07 -2.45 -9.19
N LYS A 162 22.34 -2.15 -7.91
CA LYS A 162 21.76 -2.85 -6.77
C LYS A 162 20.25 -2.62 -6.69
N LEU A 163 19.79 -1.38 -6.83
CA LEU A 163 18.37 -1.05 -6.73
C LEU A 163 17.55 -1.67 -7.87
N VAL A 164 18.11 -1.72 -9.09
CA VAL A 164 17.52 -2.48 -10.21
C VAL A 164 17.42 -3.98 -9.85
N GLY A 165 18.45 -4.55 -9.24
CA GLY A 165 18.44 -5.93 -8.76
C GLY A 165 17.36 -6.19 -7.70
N LEU A 166 17.22 -5.30 -6.72
CA LEU A 166 16.19 -5.37 -5.67
C LEU A 166 14.78 -5.27 -6.25
N LEU A 167 14.56 -4.34 -7.17
CA LEU A 167 13.29 -4.17 -7.87
C LEU A 167 12.93 -5.43 -8.67
N MET A 168 13.90 -5.99 -9.41
CA MET A 168 13.69 -7.21 -10.19
C MET A 168 13.42 -8.42 -9.29
N SER A 169 14.16 -8.57 -8.20
CA SER A 169 13.93 -9.64 -7.21
C SER A 169 12.53 -9.55 -6.60
N THR A 170 12.09 -8.34 -6.26
CA THR A 170 10.76 -8.11 -5.69
C THR A 170 9.67 -8.41 -6.71
N ILE A 171 9.80 -7.98 -7.97
CA ILE A 171 8.85 -8.31 -9.05
C ILE A 171 8.75 -9.83 -9.24
N ASN A 172 9.88 -10.54 -9.26
CA ASN A 172 9.90 -11.99 -9.40
C ASN A 172 9.20 -12.69 -8.22
N LEU A 173 9.43 -12.22 -6.99
CA LEU A 173 8.77 -12.75 -5.80
C LEU A 173 7.24 -12.53 -5.86
N LEU A 174 6.80 -11.32 -6.21
CA LEU A 174 5.38 -11.00 -6.34
C LEU A 174 4.70 -11.81 -7.45
N SER A 175 5.40 -12.00 -8.57
CA SER A 175 4.91 -12.79 -9.70
C SER A 175 4.80 -14.28 -9.33
N LEU A 176 5.77 -14.81 -8.59
CA LEU A 176 5.73 -16.18 -8.08
C LEU A 176 4.57 -16.37 -7.09
N ASP A 177 4.37 -15.45 -6.16
CA ASP A 177 3.26 -15.50 -5.21
C ASP A 177 1.89 -15.47 -5.94
N ALA A 178 1.75 -14.61 -6.97
CA ALA A 178 0.55 -14.54 -7.80
C ALA A 178 0.32 -15.83 -8.62
N PHE A 179 1.40 -16.42 -9.14
CA PHE A 179 1.34 -17.68 -9.87
C PHE A 179 0.90 -18.83 -8.96
N VAL A 180 1.47 -18.94 -7.77
CA VAL A 180 1.11 -19.98 -6.79
C VAL A 180 -0.35 -19.86 -6.34
N ARG A 181 -0.88 -18.65 -6.15
CA ARG A 181 -2.26 -18.43 -5.68
C ARG A 181 -3.33 -18.53 -6.77
N HIS A 182 -3.04 -17.97 -7.94
CA HIS A 182 -4.05 -17.74 -8.97
C HIS A 182 -3.72 -18.39 -10.31
N GLY A 183 -2.58 -19.08 -10.44
CA GLY A 183 -2.12 -19.69 -11.69
C GLY A 183 -1.78 -18.66 -12.77
N ARG A 184 -1.58 -17.38 -12.39
CA ARG A 184 -1.32 -16.28 -13.33
C ARG A 184 0.11 -15.76 -13.14
N ASP A 185 0.88 -15.80 -14.22
CA ASP A 185 2.15 -15.08 -14.29
C ASP A 185 1.88 -13.61 -14.66
N ILE A 186 2.16 -12.72 -13.72
CA ILE A 186 1.97 -11.27 -13.86
C ILE A 186 3.30 -10.52 -14.07
N ARG A 187 4.43 -11.23 -14.20
CA ARG A 187 5.76 -10.61 -14.26
C ARG A 187 5.88 -9.60 -15.38
N ASN A 188 5.46 -9.96 -16.58
CA ASN A 188 5.54 -9.08 -17.74
C ASN A 188 4.68 -7.82 -17.57
N GLN A 189 3.52 -7.95 -16.91
CA GLN A 189 2.63 -6.82 -16.63
C GLN A 189 3.26 -5.86 -15.62
N LEU A 190 3.87 -6.39 -14.55
CA LEU A 190 4.60 -5.60 -13.56
C LEU A 190 5.81 -4.88 -14.18
N CYS A 191 6.61 -5.57 -14.99
CA CYS A 191 7.75 -4.96 -15.68
C CYS A 191 7.32 -3.83 -16.64
N GLN A 192 6.22 -4.02 -17.37
CA GLN A 192 5.67 -2.98 -18.26
C GLN A 192 5.19 -1.75 -17.47
N ALA A 193 4.49 -1.96 -16.34
CA ALA A 193 4.02 -0.87 -15.49
C ALA A 193 5.18 -0.04 -14.91
N VAL A 194 6.22 -0.72 -14.40
CA VAL A 194 7.42 -0.05 -13.88
C VAL A 194 8.13 0.75 -14.97
N HIS A 195 8.28 0.18 -16.17
CA HIS A 195 8.89 0.89 -17.30
C HIS A 195 8.09 2.13 -17.71
N ALA A 196 6.75 2.02 -17.80
CA ALA A 196 5.89 3.14 -18.15
C ALA A 196 6.04 4.30 -17.15
N ASN A 197 6.00 4.00 -15.85
CA ASN A 197 6.19 4.99 -14.79
C ASN A 197 7.59 5.64 -14.80
N GLY A 198 8.63 4.86 -15.10
CA GLY A 198 9.99 5.40 -15.21
C GLY A 198 10.20 6.39 -16.37
N THR A 199 9.32 6.36 -17.38
CA THR A 199 9.41 7.23 -18.57
C THR A 199 8.50 8.45 -18.54
N SER A 200 7.60 8.56 -17.55
CA SER A 200 6.68 9.71 -17.43
C SER A 200 7.41 10.94 -16.89
N ASN A 201 7.28 12.07 -17.59
CA ASN A 201 7.96 13.34 -17.27
C ASN A 201 7.03 14.35 -16.57
N GLU A 202 5.96 13.87 -15.93
CA GLU A 202 4.90 14.74 -15.39
C GLU A 202 5.31 15.34 -14.04
N GLU A 203 5.37 16.68 -13.98
CA GLU A 203 5.51 17.42 -12.74
C GLU A 203 4.23 17.27 -11.89
N LYS A 204 4.38 16.77 -10.66
CA LYS A 204 3.27 16.57 -9.72
C LYS A 204 2.70 17.94 -9.29
N ASN A 205 1.57 18.37 -9.86
CA ASN A 205 0.85 19.57 -9.43
C ASN A 205 -0.23 19.20 -8.40
N MET A 206 -0.05 19.67 -7.15
CA MET A 206 -0.91 19.34 -6.01
C MET A 206 -2.36 19.83 -6.15
N ALA A 207 -2.60 20.96 -6.83
CA ALA A 207 -3.95 21.49 -7.04
C ALA A 207 -4.73 20.69 -8.10
N LYS A 208 -4.02 20.15 -9.10
CA LYS A 208 -4.59 19.30 -10.14
C LYS A 208 -4.92 17.89 -9.62
N LEU A 209 -4.18 17.43 -8.60
CA LEU A 209 -4.35 16.12 -7.99
C LEU A 209 -5.74 15.92 -7.35
N ASP A 210 -6.32 16.94 -6.71
CA ASP A 210 -7.66 16.81 -6.12
C ASP A 210 -8.76 16.75 -7.20
N GLU A 211 -8.68 17.59 -8.25
CA GLU A 211 -9.60 17.52 -9.38
C GLU A 211 -9.52 16.18 -10.12
N ASP A 212 -8.30 15.67 -10.31
CA ASP A 212 -8.05 14.37 -10.95
C ASP A 212 -8.57 13.22 -10.07
N MET A 213 -8.34 13.25 -8.75
CA MET A 213 -8.87 12.23 -7.83
C MET A 213 -10.40 12.26 -7.74
N GLN A 214 -11.03 13.44 -7.74
CA GLN A 214 -12.49 13.56 -7.78
C GLN A 214 -13.06 13.02 -9.10
N SER A 215 -12.40 13.31 -10.22
CA SER A 215 -12.78 12.81 -11.55
C SER A 215 -12.64 11.30 -11.64
N LEU A 216 -11.53 10.74 -11.14
CA LEU A 216 -11.30 9.31 -11.05
C LEU A 216 -12.33 8.63 -10.15
N THR A 217 -12.69 9.23 -9.02
CA THR A 217 -13.72 8.69 -8.12
C THR A 217 -15.07 8.61 -8.81
N LYS A 218 -15.48 9.67 -9.52
CA LYS A 218 -16.72 9.67 -10.31
C LYS A 218 -16.70 8.58 -11.39
N ALA A 219 -15.55 8.40 -12.06
CA ALA A 219 -15.38 7.38 -13.09
C ALA A 219 -15.40 5.95 -12.52
N VAL A 220 -14.80 5.70 -11.36
CA VAL A 220 -14.83 4.35 -10.75
C VAL A 220 -16.22 3.98 -10.26
N LEU A 221 -16.95 4.96 -9.71
CA LEU A 221 -18.32 4.79 -9.22
C LEU A 221 -19.37 4.70 -10.34
N SER A 222 -19.05 5.11 -11.58
CA SER A 222 -19.99 4.97 -12.70
C SER A 222 -20.16 3.49 -13.10
N ASN A 223 -21.41 3.04 -13.19
CA ASN A 223 -21.74 1.64 -13.47
C ASN A 223 -21.42 1.16 -14.91
N ASN A 224 -21.03 2.06 -15.82
CA ASN A 224 -21.00 1.79 -17.27
C ASN A 224 -19.61 1.54 -17.88
N ASN A 225 -18.56 1.33 -17.08
CA ASN A 225 -17.19 1.37 -17.62
C ASN A 225 -16.63 -0.02 -17.99
N GLY A 226 -17.39 -1.10 -17.82
CA GLY A 226 -16.92 -2.48 -18.08
C GLY A 226 -15.79 -2.96 -17.16
N ILE A 227 -15.39 -2.14 -16.17
CA ILE A 227 -14.36 -2.46 -15.18
C ILE A 227 -14.92 -3.47 -14.18
N ASP A 228 -14.16 -4.54 -13.94
CA ASP A 228 -14.48 -5.59 -12.99
C ASP A 228 -14.64 -5.02 -11.56
N SER A 229 -15.55 -5.61 -10.78
CA SER A 229 -15.94 -5.13 -9.45
C SER A 229 -14.73 -5.04 -8.50
N TRP A 230 -13.85 -6.04 -8.52
CA TRP A 230 -12.64 -6.03 -7.68
C TRP A 230 -11.66 -4.93 -8.09
N MET A 231 -11.51 -4.63 -9.40
CA MET A 231 -10.67 -3.51 -9.86
C MET A 231 -11.22 -2.17 -9.37
N LYS A 232 -12.55 -2.00 -9.37
CA LYS A 232 -13.17 -0.79 -8.81
C LYS A 232 -12.87 -0.65 -7.32
N GLN A 233 -12.95 -1.73 -6.56
CA GLN A 233 -12.61 -1.72 -5.13
C GLN A 233 -11.14 -1.36 -4.90
N THR A 234 -10.21 -1.94 -5.66
CA THR A 234 -8.78 -1.61 -5.57
C THR A 234 -8.52 -0.13 -5.92
N CYS A 235 -9.15 0.40 -6.96
CA CYS A 235 -9.03 1.82 -7.30
C CYS A 235 -9.56 2.71 -6.17
N LEU A 236 -10.75 2.41 -5.63
CA LEU A 236 -11.31 3.17 -4.50
C LEU A 236 -10.44 3.09 -3.25
N ALA A 237 -9.85 1.94 -2.98
CA ALA A 237 -8.87 1.73 -1.92
C ALA A 237 -7.68 2.69 -2.06
N ILE A 238 -7.04 2.72 -3.23
CA ILE A 238 -5.88 3.60 -3.52
C ILE A 238 -6.26 5.08 -3.41
N ILE A 239 -7.42 5.46 -3.94
CA ILE A 239 -7.93 6.84 -3.88
C ILE A 239 -8.11 7.26 -2.43
N ARG A 240 -8.78 6.45 -1.61
CA ARG A 240 -9.02 6.76 -0.19
C ARG A 240 -7.73 6.86 0.61
N THR A 241 -6.77 5.97 0.38
CA THR A 241 -5.46 6.04 1.05
C THR A 241 -4.71 7.32 0.69
N SER A 242 -4.82 7.77 -0.56
CA SER A 242 -4.18 9.00 -1.02
C SER A 242 -4.84 10.23 -0.39
N TYR A 243 -6.18 10.28 -0.37
CA TYR A 243 -6.93 11.33 0.32
C TYR A 243 -6.64 11.37 1.81
N TYR A 244 -6.62 10.22 2.47
CA TYR A 244 -6.28 10.12 3.89
C TYR A 244 -4.88 10.68 4.17
N ALA A 245 -3.87 10.29 3.39
CA ALA A 245 -2.50 10.77 3.57
C ALA A 245 -2.34 12.28 3.32
N ALA A 246 -3.14 12.86 2.42
CA ALA A 246 -3.14 14.30 2.15
C ALA A 246 -3.96 15.10 3.19
N TYR A 247 -5.02 14.50 3.74
CA TYR A 247 -5.93 15.16 4.67
C TYR A 247 -5.40 15.19 6.11
N CYS A 248 -4.74 14.12 6.54
CA CYS A 248 -4.26 13.97 7.92
C CYS A 248 -2.88 14.58 8.10
N THR A 249 -2.66 15.17 9.27
CA THR A 249 -1.32 15.54 9.73
C THR A 249 -0.51 14.29 10.10
N LEU A 250 0.83 14.41 10.09
CA LEU A 250 1.72 13.32 10.53
C LEU A 250 1.42 12.86 11.96
N GLN A 251 1.07 13.79 12.86
CA GLN A 251 0.73 13.47 14.25
C GLN A 251 -0.56 12.64 14.36
N GLU A 252 -1.58 12.95 13.54
CA GLU A 252 -2.81 12.16 13.48
C GLU A 252 -2.54 10.77 12.90
N ILE A 253 -1.69 10.69 11.87
CA ILE A 253 -1.29 9.41 11.28
C ILE A 253 -0.56 8.55 12.31
N ASP A 254 0.40 9.10 13.06
CA ASP A 254 1.12 8.39 14.12
C ASP A 254 0.18 7.89 15.22
N TYR A 255 -0.79 8.72 15.62
CA TYR A 255 -1.83 8.32 16.56
C TYR A 255 -2.67 7.16 16.02
N HIS A 256 -3.12 7.23 14.77
CA HIS A 256 -3.87 6.15 14.13
C HIS A 256 -3.05 4.87 13.96
N ILE A 257 -1.77 4.97 13.60
CA ILE A 257 -0.84 3.82 13.55
C ILE A 257 -0.81 3.12 14.91
N SER A 258 -0.58 3.88 15.98
CA SER A 258 -0.56 3.36 17.34
C SER A 258 -1.86 2.63 17.71
N LYS A 259 -3.00 3.30 17.49
CA LYS A 259 -4.33 2.75 17.82
C LYS A 259 -4.72 1.52 16.99
N VAL A 260 -4.43 1.53 15.69
CA VAL A 260 -4.90 0.49 14.74
C VAL A 260 -4.00 -0.73 14.74
N LEU A 261 -2.68 -0.57 14.77
CA LEU A 261 -1.74 -1.69 14.66
C LEU A 261 -1.31 -2.25 16.01
N PHE A 262 -1.23 -1.41 17.06
CA PHE A 262 -0.53 -1.78 18.29
C PHE A 262 -1.41 -1.84 19.53
N GLN A 263 -2.55 -1.16 19.56
CA GLN A 263 -3.49 -1.19 20.70
C GLN A 263 -4.65 -2.15 20.43
N LYS A 264 -4.76 -3.21 21.25
CA LYS A 264 -5.93 -4.10 21.22
C LYS A 264 -7.21 -3.33 21.52
N VAL A 265 -8.32 -3.91 21.10
CA VAL A 265 -9.66 -3.46 21.45
C VAL A 265 -10.16 -4.32 22.61
N ASP A 266 -10.57 -3.69 23.70
CA ASP A 266 -11.08 -4.33 24.92
C ASP A 266 -12.62 -4.35 24.93
#